data_AF-C3N2V0-F1
#
_entry.id   AF-C3N2V0-F1
#
_cell.length_a   1.000
_cell.length_b   1.000
_cell.length_c   1.000
_cell.angle_alpha   90.00
_cell.angle_beta   90.00
_cell.angle_gamma   90.00
#
_symmetry.space_group_name_H-M   'P 1'
#
loop_
_entity.id
_entity.type
_entity.pdbx_description
1 polymer ?
#
loop_
_entity_poly.entity_id
_entity_poly.type
_entity_poly.pdbx_seq_one_letter_code
_entity_poly.pdbx_strand_id
1 'polypeptide(L)'
;MQTYFVPLAVDQNYNEINFHKQIAISLLNLDLERKEKIVRASIIGWPLLIKKTDQGFLVLDQTLKTSSRILKYLYPPFNDMASQFSSINDYTTFVSNLKKINLERVSSSEITLVGLLNFEIDRLLRVAKNTSNVNYQLFLLDSKISDHDVKVINDTLINLKAEALSTITSLENLLKEVDDARLRIKKDYVSKLDEINKKYNELIENKKKEINNEIQKVYSEIYNETNNEINSRVSRLADTTTRHVITSLKYEGGIVGKDEFENSKNEFESLLNELRQVRDSIAGKYLKEVKNLRKELDSLYSNKNSEIENINKSIRDLDSLTNDFKNKANKIKEDIENFIKYIESFYNTKLDLTEDTTLIVPFLIAKTNTGNTLVVEPQLYKGKAKGILGKVFKKSDLSETLLNLQIFTEYLKTIDIIDNVKMHSIQVNNAFKEIKDEGWKSIDSLEEFYD
;
A
#
# COMPACT_ATOMS: atom_id res chain seq x y z
N MET A 1 -36.89 16.34 18.97
CA MET A 1 -35.55 16.78 19.41
C MET A 1 -35.46 16.66 20.91
N GLN A 2 -34.88 15.54 21.33
CA GLN A 2 -34.70 15.20 22.73
C GLN A 2 -33.44 15.84 23.29
N THR A 3 -33.46 16.29 24.54
CA THR A 3 -32.26 16.77 25.24
C THR A 3 -31.93 15.83 26.38
N TYR A 4 -30.67 15.37 26.43
CA TYR A 4 -30.14 14.57 27.52
C TYR A 4 -29.01 15.30 28.23
N PHE A 5 -28.89 15.07 29.54
CA PHE A 5 -27.83 15.61 30.37
C PHE A 5 -26.91 14.47 30.79
N VAL A 6 -25.63 14.60 30.47
CA VAL A 6 -24.61 13.69 31.00
C VAL A 6 -24.39 14.06 32.47
N PRO A 7 -24.32 13.11 33.42
CA PRO A 7 -23.85 13.36 34.77
C PRO A 7 -22.38 13.78 34.79
N LEU A 8 -22.03 14.69 35.69
CA LEU A 8 -20.64 15.06 35.95
C LEU A 8 -19.85 13.91 36.58
N ALA A 9 -20.52 13.00 37.30
CA ALA A 9 -19.92 11.74 37.72
C ALA A 9 -20.93 10.58 37.72
N VAL A 10 -20.45 9.40 37.32
CA VAL A 10 -21.21 8.13 37.36
C VAL A 10 -20.47 7.06 38.13
N ASP A 11 -21.19 6.03 38.57
CA ASP A 11 -20.57 4.86 39.22
C ASP A 11 -19.94 3.89 38.18
N GLN A 12 -19.27 2.84 38.67
CA GLN A 12 -18.65 1.81 37.82
C GLN A 12 -19.64 1.05 36.93
N ASN A 13 -20.94 1.12 37.21
CA ASN A 13 -22.00 0.52 36.43
C ASN A 13 -22.65 1.52 35.44
N TYR A 14 -22.09 2.73 35.32
CA TYR A 14 -22.60 3.83 34.50
C TYR A 14 -23.97 4.36 34.96
N ASN A 15 -24.30 4.20 36.24
CA ASN A 15 -25.47 4.80 36.84
C ASN A 15 -25.16 6.20 37.36
N GLU A 16 -26.17 7.06 37.30
CA GLU A 16 -26.12 8.41 37.87
C GLU A 16 -25.88 8.34 39.39
N ILE A 17 -24.90 9.12 39.86
CA ILE A 17 -24.66 9.37 41.29
C ILE A 17 -25.48 10.59 41.72
N ASN A 18 -25.81 10.73 43.01
CA ASN A 18 -26.42 11.97 43.51
C ASN A 18 -25.65 13.21 43.07
N PHE A 19 -26.34 14.22 42.51
CA PHE A 19 -25.73 15.43 41.95
C PHE A 19 -24.70 16.10 42.87
N HIS A 20 -25.00 16.29 44.15
CA HIS A 20 -24.07 16.94 45.08
C HIS A 20 -22.82 16.09 45.36
N LYS A 21 -22.96 14.77 45.31
CA LYS A 21 -21.82 13.84 45.35
C LYS A 21 -21.00 13.87 44.07
N GLN A 22 -21.62 14.09 42.90
CA GLN A 22 -20.88 14.32 41.65
C GLN A 22 -20.00 15.58 41.74
N ILE A 23 -20.53 16.67 42.32
CA ILE A 23 -19.76 17.91 42.58
C ILE A 23 -18.60 17.64 43.52
N ALA A 24 -18.86 16.97 44.64
CA ALA A 24 -17.84 16.63 45.63
C ALA A 24 -16.69 15.79 45.01
N ILE A 25 -17.02 14.76 44.24
CA ILE A 25 -16.04 13.94 43.51
C ILE A 25 -15.20 14.81 42.56
N SER A 26 -15.84 15.71 41.83
CA SER A 26 -15.15 16.57 40.86
C SER A 26 -14.22 17.58 41.54
N LEU A 27 -14.65 18.17 42.66
CA LEU A 27 -13.83 19.07 43.47
C LEU A 27 -12.60 18.35 44.05
N LEU A 28 -12.76 17.12 44.55
CA LEU A 28 -11.64 16.31 45.08
C LEU A 28 -10.63 15.93 43.98
N ASN A 29 -11.06 15.91 42.72
CA ASN A 29 -10.19 15.66 41.57
C ASN A 29 -9.56 16.92 40.97
N LEU A 30 -9.89 18.11 41.47
CA LEU A 30 -9.20 19.32 41.01
C LEU A 30 -7.71 19.22 41.31
N ASP A 31 -6.88 19.58 40.32
CA ASP A 31 -5.43 19.55 40.50
C ASP A 31 -4.87 20.81 41.18
N LEU A 32 -5.42 21.14 42.36
CA LEU A 32 -4.97 22.28 43.15
C LEU A 32 -3.58 22.03 43.74
N GLU A 33 -2.69 23.01 43.61
CA GLU A 33 -1.43 23.04 44.35
C GLU A 33 -1.67 23.35 45.84
N ARG A 34 -0.72 23.00 46.72
CA ARG A 34 -0.89 23.08 48.20
C ARG A 34 -1.35 24.43 48.75
N LYS A 35 -1.12 25.54 48.04
CA LYS A 35 -1.49 26.90 48.46
C LYS A 35 -2.65 27.48 47.66
N GLU A 36 -3.12 26.80 46.63
CA GLU A 36 -4.18 27.30 45.78
C GLU A 36 -5.54 27.13 46.44
N LYS A 37 -6.36 28.19 46.33
CA LYS A 37 -7.75 28.21 46.77
C LYS A 37 -8.64 28.61 45.61
N ILE A 38 -9.85 28.08 45.61
CA ILE A 38 -10.89 28.40 44.65
C ILE A 38 -11.48 29.77 45.00
N VAL A 39 -11.46 30.68 44.05
CA VAL A 39 -12.14 31.98 44.15
C VAL A 39 -13.58 31.83 43.64
N ARG A 40 -13.77 31.07 42.56
CA ARG A 40 -15.09 30.73 41.98
C ARG A 40 -15.06 29.34 41.37
N ALA A 41 -16.10 28.55 41.56
CA ALA A 41 -16.32 27.35 40.75
C ALA A 41 -17.71 27.29 40.12
N SER A 42 -17.76 26.73 38.92
CA SER A 42 -18.96 26.64 38.11
C SER A 42 -19.09 25.28 37.47
N ILE A 43 -20.31 24.74 37.43
CA ILE A 43 -20.67 23.63 36.57
C ILE A 43 -21.25 24.22 35.28
N ILE A 44 -20.61 23.92 34.15
CA ILE A 44 -20.97 24.42 32.83
C ILE A 44 -21.38 23.28 31.93
N GLY A 45 -22.55 23.39 31.31
CA GLY A 45 -23.04 22.45 30.32
C GLY A 45 -22.61 22.88 28.92
N TRP A 46 -21.89 22.01 28.23
CA TRP A 46 -21.52 22.16 26.83
C TRP A 46 -22.54 21.45 25.94
N PRO A 47 -23.30 22.18 25.11
CA PRO A 47 -24.30 21.59 24.22
C PRO A 47 -23.66 20.97 22.97
N LEU A 48 -23.92 19.68 22.76
CA LEU A 48 -23.60 18.95 21.53
C LEU A 48 -24.90 18.56 20.81
N LEU A 49 -24.94 18.74 19.49
CA LEU A 49 -26.01 18.26 18.63
C LEU A 49 -25.57 16.95 17.97
N ILE A 50 -26.35 15.90 18.17
CA ILE A 50 -26.26 14.64 17.45
C ILE A 50 -27.31 14.69 16.34
N LYS A 51 -26.86 15.00 15.12
CA LYS A 51 -27.73 15.20 13.95
C LYS A 51 -27.83 13.92 13.14
N LYS A 52 -29.06 13.47 12.84
CA LYS A 52 -29.30 12.36 11.92
C LYS A 52 -29.07 12.77 10.47
N THR A 53 -28.41 11.91 9.71
CA THR A 53 -28.16 12.03 8.27
C THR A 53 -28.41 10.68 7.59
N ASP A 54 -28.41 10.67 6.26
CA ASP A 54 -28.53 9.42 5.49
C ASP A 54 -27.33 8.46 5.69
N GLN A 55 -26.19 8.99 6.15
CA GLN A 55 -24.95 8.22 6.34
C GLN A 55 -24.73 7.78 7.80
N GLY A 56 -25.61 8.18 8.73
CA GLY A 56 -25.45 7.96 10.17
C GLY A 56 -25.65 9.25 10.96
N PHE A 57 -24.97 9.40 12.08
CA PHE A 57 -25.10 10.58 12.95
C PHE A 57 -23.83 11.43 12.99
N LEU A 58 -23.99 12.74 12.79
CA LEU A 58 -22.93 13.72 13.02
C LEU A 58 -22.97 14.21 14.46
N VAL A 59 -21.80 14.40 15.07
CA VAL A 59 -21.65 15.02 16.39
C VAL A 59 -21.12 16.44 16.20
N LEU A 60 -21.89 17.42 16.65
CA LEU A 60 -21.66 18.83 16.36
C LEU A 60 -21.62 19.63 17.66
N ASP A 61 -20.58 20.44 17.84
CA ASP A 61 -20.49 21.43 18.89
C ASP A 61 -21.41 22.60 18.59
N GLN A 62 -22.46 22.76 19.40
CA GLN A 62 -23.44 23.81 19.19
C GLN A 62 -22.88 25.22 19.47
N THR A 63 -21.77 25.34 20.19
CA THR A 63 -21.16 26.63 20.55
C THR A 63 -20.24 27.21 19.47
N LEU A 64 -19.89 26.39 18.46
CA LEU A 64 -18.94 26.71 17.37
C LEU A 64 -17.53 27.10 17.87
N LYS A 65 -17.08 26.54 18.99
CA LYS A 65 -15.75 26.81 19.57
C LYS A 65 -14.71 25.76 19.23
N THR A 66 -15.16 24.59 18.83
CA THR A 66 -14.32 23.49 18.33
C THR A 66 -14.37 23.40 16.81
N SER A 67 -13.40 22.72 16.22
CA SER A 67 -13.38 22.47 14.79
C SER A 67 -12.58 21.22 14.47
N SER A 68 -12.92 20.58 13.36
CA SER A 68 -12.12 19.50 12.79
C SER A 68 -11.38 20.00 11.56
N ARG A 69 -10.10 19.63 11.44
CA ARG A 69 -9.25 19.95 10.29
C ARG A 69 -9.10 18.72 9.42
N ILE A 70 -9.45 18.86 8.15
CA ILE A 70 -9.40 17.79 7.15
C ILE A 70 -8.37 18.18 6.10
N LEU A 71 -7.34 17.35 5.95
CA LEU A 71 -6.33 17.56 4.92
C LEU A 71 -6.79 16.87 3.62
N LYS A 72 -7.25 17.66 2.65
CA LYS A 72 -7.61 17.20 1.31
C LYS A 72 -6.36 17.13 0.44
N TYR A 73 -6.16 16.02 -0.25
CA TYR A 73 -5.10 15.86 -1.24
C TYR A 73 -5.62 16.07 -2.66
N LEU A 74 -4.86 16.79 -3.48
CA LEU A 74 -5.14 16.99 -4.89
C LEU A 74 -4.24 16.06 -5.71
N TYR A 75 -4.86 15.27 -6.57
CA TYR A 75 -4.18 14.31 -7.43
C TYR A 75 -4.10 14.82 -8.88
N PRO A 76 -3.16 14.28 -9.68
CA PRO A 76 -3.07 14.61 -11.09
C PRO A 76 -4.36 14.25 -11.86
N PRO A 77 -4.63 14.89 -13.01
CA PRO A 77 -5.80 14.60 -13.82
C PRO A 77 -5.65 13.26 -14.54
N PHE A 78 -5.95 12.15 -13.84
CA PHE A 78 -5.69 10.80 -14.36
C PHE A 78 -6.45 10.49 -15.65
N ASN A 79 -7.63 11.06 -15.88
CA ASN A 79 -8.36 10.90 -17.14
C ASN A 79 -7.64 11.55 -18.34
N ASP A 80 -7.06 12.73 -18.14
CA ASP A 80 -6.28 13.40 -19.20
C ASP A 80 -5.03 12.58 -19.51
N MET A 81 -4.39 12.02 -18.48
CA MET A 81 -3.26 11.09 -18.65
C MET A 81 -3.68 9.81 -19.38
N ALA A 82 -4.85 9.24 -19.04
CA ALA A 82 -5.38 8.02 -19.65
C ALA A 82 -5.58 8.20 -21.16
N SER A 83 -6.11 9.36 -21.57
CA SER A 83 -6.35 9.69 -22.98
C SER A 83 -5.07 9.60 -23.83
N GLN A 84 -3.90 9.85 -23.24
CA GLN A 84 -2.61 9.77 -23.94
C GLN A 84 -2.24 8.34 -24.35
N PHE A 85 -2.81 7.31 -23.71
CA PHE A 85 -2.53 5.90 -24.00
C PHE A 85 -3.50 5.28 -25.01
N SER A 86 -4.69 5.88 -25.19
CA SER A 86 -5.77 5.35 -26.03
C SER A 86 -5.37 5.01 -27.47
N SER A 87 -4.43 5.77 -28.05
CA SER A 87 -3.95 5.61 -29.43
C SER A 87 -2.52 5.06 -29.54
N ILE A 88 -1.84 4.80 -28.42
CA ILE A 88 -0.47 4.28 -28.45
C ILE A 88 -0.46 2.84 -28.93
N ASN A 89 0.40 2.57 -29.92
CA ASN A 89 0.60 1.27 -30.53
C ASN A 89 2.09 0.89 -30.70
N ASP A 90 3.04 1.74 -30.29
CA ASP A 90 4.47 1.47 -30.35
C ASP A 90 5.15 1.54 -28.96
N TYR A 91 6.22 0.75 -28.82
CA TYR A 91 6.96 0.62 -27.56
C TYR A 91 7.63 1.92 -27.10
N THR A 92 8.26 2.66 -28.01
CA THR A 92 9.07 3.82 -27.65
C THR A 92 8.20 4.93 -27.06
N THR A 93 7.07 5.22 -27.72
CA THR A 93 6.09 6.19 -27.24
C THR A 93 5.45 5.74 -25.94
N PHE A 94 5.08 4.45 -25.83
CA PHE A 94 4.51 3.89 -24.60
C PHE A 94 5.44 4.08 -23.40
N VAL A 95 6.70 3.66 -23.53
CA VAL A 95 7.68 3.74 -22.45
C VAL A 95 7.99 5.20 -22.10
N SER A 96 8.11 6.07 -23.10
CA SER A 96 8.35 7.51 -22.88
C SER A 96 7.21 8.16 -22.11
N ASN A 97 5.96 7.88 -22.48
CA ASN A 97 4.79 8.47 -21.83
C ASN A 97 4.61 7.90 -20.42
N LEU A 98 4.72 6.59 -20.25
CA LEU A 98 4.55 5.95 -18.93
C LEU A 98 5.58 6.45 -17.91
N LYS A 99 6.83 6.65 -18.33
CA LYS A 99 7.90 7.18 -17.46
C LYS A 99 7.71 8.64 -17.04
N LYS A 100 6.92 9.42 -17.79
CA LYS A 100 6.63 10.84 -17.46
C LYS A 100 5.50 11.00 -16.46
N ILE A 101 4.68 9.96 -16.25
CA ILE A 101 3.57 10.04 -15.31
C ILE A 101 4.12 10.08 -13.89
N ASN A 102 3.83 11.17 -13.19
CA ASN A 102 3.89 11.22 -11.75
C ASN A 102 2.49 10.96 -11.19
N LEU A 103 2.34 9.90 -10.39
CA LEU A 103 1.07 9.55 -9.74
C LEU A 103 0.91 10.19 -8.35
N GLU A 104 1.99 10.77 -7.83
CA GLU A 104 1.99 11.37 -6.49
C GLU A 104 1.06 12.59 -6.41
N ARG A 105 0.65 12.91 -5.19
CA ARG A 105 -0.14 14.10 -4.88
C ARG A 105 0.53 15.37 -5.43
N VAL A 106 -0.26 16.23 -6.04
CA VAL A 106 0.19 17.53 -6.59
C VAL A 106 0.30 18.56 -5.47
N SER A 107 -0.69 18.58 -4.58
CA SER A 107 -0.75 19.51 -3.45
C SER A 107 -1.73 19.01 -2.39
N SER A 108 -1.80 19.73 -1.27
CA SER A 108 -2.83 19.53 -0.25
C SER A 108 -3.47 20.86 0.14
N SER A 109 -4.72 20.80 0.58
CA SER A 109 -5.46 21.93 1.12
C SER A 109 -6.12 21.52 2.44
N GLU A 110 -5.98 22.34 3.48
CA GLU A 110 -6.68 22.12 4.74
C GLU A 110 -8.08 22.72 4.67
N ILE A 111 -9.08 21.94 5.05
CA ILE A 111 -10.47 22.36 5.21
C ILE A 111 -10.77 22.33 6.70
N THR A 112 -11.16 23.46 7.26
CA THR A 112 -11.61 23.54 8.65
C THR A 112 -13.12 23.53 8.70
N LEU A 113 -13.70 22.52 9.34
CA LEU A 113 -15.14 22.41 9.60
C LEU A 113 -15.41 22.78 11.05
N VAL A 114 -15.84 24.03 11.26
CA VAL A 114 -16.18 24.57 12.58
C VAL A 114 -17.41 23.85 13.12
N GLY A 115 -17.39 23.48 14.39
CA GLY A 115 -18.47 22.73 15.04
C GLY A 115 -18.43 21.22 14.79
N LEU A 116 -17.69 20.71 13.80
CA LEU A 116 -17.62 19.26 13.56
C LEU A 116 -16.66 18.58 14.55
N LEU A 117 -17.11 17.45 15.13
CA LEU A 117 -16.33 16.64 16.07
C LEU A 117 -16.12 15.22 15.53
N ASN A 118 -14.90 14.68 15.67
CA ASN A 118 -14.56 13.31 15.32
C ASN A 118 -14.21 12.50 16.58
N PHE A 119 -15.21 12.17 17.38
CA PHE A 119 -15.01 11.24 18.49
C PHE A 119 -16.27 10.42 18.77
N GLU A 120 -16.07 9.25 19.36
CA GLU A 120 -17.14 8.31 19.70
C GLU A 120 -17.98 8.83 20.87
N ILE A 121 -19.28 9.04 20.62
CA ILE A 121 -20.22 9.61 21.61
C ILE A 121 -21.03 8.55 22.37
N ASP A 122 -20.86 7.25 22.04
CA ASP A 122 -21.72 6.16 22.52
C ASP A 122 -21.78 6.10 24.06
N ARG A 123 -20.62 6.24 24.72
CA ARG A 123 -20.51 6.12 26.17
C ARG A 123 -21.22 7.26 26.88
N LEU A 124 -21.05 8.50 26.40
CA LEU A 124 -21.73 9.67 26.95
C LEU A 124 -23.24 9.56 26.75
N LEU A 125 -23.67 9.14 25.55
CA LEU A 125 -25.09 8.96 25.24
C LEU A 125 -25.74 7.86 26.09
N ARG A 126 -25.08 6.71 26.27
CA ARG A 126 -25.56 5.60 27.09
C ARG A 126 -25.78 6.04 28.54
N VAL A 127 -24.80 6.74 29.10
CA VAL A 127 -24.88 7.29 30.46
C VAL A 127 -26.05 8.27 30.56
N ALA A 128 -26.16 9.22 29.64
CA ALA A 128 -27.18 10.26 29.68
C ALA A 128 -28.61 9.71 29.54
N LYS A 129 -28.81 8.63 28.76
CA LYS A 129 -30.10 7.95 28.64
C LYS A 129 -30.54 7.22 29.90
N ASN A 130 -29.60 6.77 30.73
CA ASN A 130 -29.87 6.10 32.00
C ASN A 130 -30.04 7.09 33.17
N THR A 131 -29.93 8.39 32.90
CA THR A 131 -29.97 9.46 33.89
C THR A 131 -31.43 9.89 34.08
N SER A 132 -31.86 10.09 35.32
CA SER A 132 -33.25 10.42 35.66
C SER A 132 -33.43 11.88 36.09
N ASN A 133 -32.32 12.58 36.36
CA ASN A 133 -32.34 13.93 36.89
C ASN A 133 -32.21 14.98 35.77
N VAL A 134 -33.26 15.77 35.56
CA VAL A 134 -33.30 16.81 34.51
C VAL A 134 -32.80 18.16 35.03
N ASN A 135 -32.58 18.32 36.35
CA ASN A 135 -32.32 19.61 36.98
C ASN A 135 -30.89 19.76 37.51
N TYR A 136 -29.92 19.53 36.62
CA TYR A 136 -28.55 19.98 36.86
C TYR A 136 -28.58 21.51 36.84
N GLN A 137 -28.41 22.17 37.99
CA GLN A 137 -28.35 23.64 38.10
C GLN A 137 -27.03 24.19 37.50
N LEU A 138 -26.76 23.84 36.24
CA LEU A 138 -25.57 24.21 35.49
C LEU A 138 -25.81 25.46 34.65
N PHE A 139 -24.74 26.17 34.30
CA PHE A 139 -24.79 27.24 33.30
C PHE A 139 -24.60 26.63 31.91
N LEU A 140 -25.58 26.80 31.02
CA LEU A 140 -25.47 26.35 29.64
C LEU A 140 -24.69 27.37 28.81
N LEU A 141 -23.74 26.89 28.01
CA LEU A 141 -23.13 27.72 26.97
C LEU A 141 -24.14 27.98 25.85
N ASP A 142 -24.06 29.16 25.24
CA ASP A 142 -24.98 29.56 24.17
C ASP A 142 -24.82 28.66 22.94
N SER A 143 -25.93 28.10 22.47
CA SER A 143 -26.03 27.45 21.17
C SER A 143 -26.03 28.50 20.06
N LYS A 144 -25.12 28.34 19.11
CA LYS A 144 -24.88 29.22 17.95
C LYS A 144 -24.97 28.50 16.61
N ILE A 145 -24.92 27.17 16.61
CA ILE A 145 -25.01 26.39 15.38
C ILE A 145 -26.38 26.56 14.73
N SER A 146 -26.39 26.83 13.43
CA SER A 146 -27.60 26.93 12.62
C SER A 146 -27.79 25.69 11.74
N ASP A 147 -29.01 25.47 11.24
CA ASP A 147 -29.27 24.41 10.25
C ASP A 147 -28.44 24.60 8.96
N HIS A 148 -28.09 25.85 8.63
CA HIS A 148 -27.19 26.13 7.51
C HIS A 148 -25.79 25.58 7.75
N ASP A 149 -25.22 25.77 8.95
CA ASP A 149 -23.90 25.24 9.31
C ASP A 149 -23.88 23.72 9.24
N VAL A 150 -24.91 23.08 9.80
CA VAL A 150 -25.09 21.61 9.76
C VAL A 150 -25.10 21.12 8.31
N LYS A 151 -25.86 21.80 7.43
CA LYS A 151 -25.94 21.45 6.02
C LYS A 151 -24.59 21.61 5.33
N VAL A 152 -23.89 22.74 5.52
CA VAL A 152 -22.58 22.99 4.92
C VAL A 152 -21.56 21.93 5.34
N ILE A 153 -21.54 21.54 6.61
CA ILE A 153 -20.66 20.48 7.13
C ILE A 153 -20.96 19.15 6.42
N ASN A 154 -22.23 18.73 6.41
CA ASN A 154 -22.63 17.46 5.82
C ASN A 154 -22.37 17.43 4.31
N ASP A 155 -22.76 18.47 3.57
CA ASP A 155 -22.55 18.58 2.12
C ASP A 155 -21.04 18.57 1.79
N THR A 156 -20.20 19.21 2.63
CA THR A 156 -18.75 19.19 2.44
C THR A 156 -18.17 17.78 2.60
N LEU A 157 -18.56 17.03 3.63
CA LEU A 157 -18.11 15.65 3.82
C LEU A 157 -18.55 14.74 2.67
N ILE A 158 -19.81 14.88 2.22
CA ILE A 158 -20.35 14.15 1.06
C ILE A 158 -19.53 14.44 -0.20
N ASN A 159 -19.27 15.72 -0.48
CA ASN A 159 -18.51 16.15 -1.66
C ASN A 159 -17.07 15.65 -1.61
N LEU A 160 -16.40 15.73 -0.46
CA LEU A 160 -15.04 15.21 -0.29
C LEU A 160 -14.96 13.71 -0.57
N LYS A 161 -15.93 12.94 -0.07
CA LYS A 161 -16.03 11.50 -0.36
C LYS A 161 -16.28 11.24 -1.85
N ALA A 162 -17.20 11.98 -2.46
CA ALA A 162 -17.52 11.82 -3.87
C ALA A 162 -16.34 12.16 -4.80
N GLU A 163 -15.62 13.23 -4.51
CA GLU A 163 -14.40 13.62 -5.23
C GLU A 163 -13.29 12.56 -5.09
N ALA A 164 -13.10 12.01 -3.89
CA ALA A 164 -12.14 10.93 -3.66
C ALA A 164 -12.50 9.66 -4.45
N LEU A 165 -13.78 9.27 -4.45
CA LEU A 165 -14.27 8.15 -5.26
C LEU A 165 -14.08 8.40 -6.77
N SER A 166 -14.39 9.60 -7.25
CA SER A 166 -14.17 10.00 -8.64
C SER A 166 -12.68 9.92 -9.01
N THR A 167 -11.80 10.32 -8.09
CA THR A 167 -10.35 10.22 -8.27
C THR A 167 -9.91 8.76 -8.42
N ILE A 168 -10.42 7.84 -7.58
CA ILE A 168 -10.17 6.40 -7.73
C ILE A 168 -10.62 5.90 -9.10
N THR A 169 -11.85 6.23 -9.51
CA THR A 169 -12.37 5.81 -10.83
C THR A 169 -11.50 6.32 -11.98
N SER A 170 -11.01 7.57 -11.90
CA SER A 170 -10.10 8.11 -12.92
C SER A 170 -8.72 7.42 -12.94
N LEU A 171 -8.20 7.02 -11.77
CA LEU A 171 -6.96 6.25 -11.65
C LEU A 171 -7.12 4.84 -12.24
N GLU A 172 -8.26 4.19 -11.98
CA GLU A 172 -8.58 2.88 -12.55
C GLU A 172 -8.71 2.94 -14.07
N ASN A 173 -9.30 4.02 -14.61
CA ASN A 173 -9.35 4.26 -16.04
C ASN A 173 -7.95 4.42 -16.65
N LEU A 174 -7.06 5.18 -16.01
CA LEU A 174 -5.65 5.28 -16.43
C LEU A 174 -4.96 3.91 -16.44
N LEU A 175 -5.15 3.09 -15.40
CA LEU A 175 -4.58 1.75 -15.34
C LEU A 175 -5.08 0.86 -16.47
N LYS A 176 -6.36 0.95 -16.81
CA LYS A 176 -6.96 0.23 -17.92
C LYS A 176 -6.36 0.66 -19.26
N GLU A 177 -6.29 1.95 -19.55
CA GLU A 177 -5.75 2.46 -20.81
C GLU A 177 -4.26 2.12 -21.00
N VAL A 178 -3.47 2.14 -19.92
CA VAL A 178 -2.08 1.66 -19.93
C VAL A 178 -2.01 0.17 -20.25
N ASP A 179 -2.88 -0.66 -19.66
CA ASP A 179 -2.90 -2.10 -19.92
C ASP A 179 -3.36 -2.43 -21.35
N ASP A 180 -4.37 -1.72 -21.85
CA ASP A 180 -4.87 -1.87 -23.21
C ASP A 180 -3.79 -1.47 -24.24
N ALA A 181 -3.05 -0.38 -23.99
CA ALA A 181 -1.91 0.02 -24.82
C ALA A 181 -0.79 -1.05 -24.82
N ARG A 182 -0.46 -1.60 -23.64
CA ARG A 182 0.49 -2.73 -23.53
C ARG A 182 0.04 -3.92 -24.37
N LEU A 183 -1.23 -4.30 -24.30
CA LEU A 183 -1.78 -5.43 -25.05
C LEU A 183 -1.75 -5.19 -26.57
N ARG A 184 -2.06 -3.97 -27.03
CA ARG A 184 -1.93 -3.59 -28.46
C ARG A 184 -0.49 -3.77 -28.96
N ILE A 185 0.49 -3.27 -28.22
CA ILE A 185 1.91 -3.37 -28.59
C ILE A 185 2.37 -4.84 -28.59
N LYS A 186 1.97 -5.61 -27.57
CA LYS A 186 2.31 -7.05 -27.52
C LYS A 186 1.73 -7.81 -28.71
N LYS A 187 0.51 -7.48 -29.16
CA LYS A 187 -0.09 -8.10 -30.35
C LYS A 187 0.75 -7.81 -31.62
N ASP A 188 1.19 -6.58 -31.81
CA ASP A 188 2.09 -6.21 -32.92
C ASP A 188 3.42 -6.99 -32.87
N TYR A 189 3.99 -7.14 -31.67
CA TYR A 189 5.20 -7.95 -31.49
C TYR A 189 5.00 -9.44 -31.76
N VAL A 190 3.85 -10.02 -31.43
CA VAL A 190 3.53 -11.40 -31.82
C VAL A 190 3.48 -11.53 -33.34
N SER A 191 2.82 -10.60 -34.05
CA SER A 191 2.80 -10.60 -35.51
C SER A 191 4.20 -10.47 -36.11
N LYS A 192 5.07 -9.60 -35.55
CA LYS A 192 6.48 -9.48 -35.99
C LYS A 192 7.29 -10.76 -35.76
N LEU A 193 7.06 -11.49 -34.66
CA LEU A 193 7.71 -12.78 -34.43
C LEU A 193 7.32 -13.81 -35.50
N ASP A 194 6.06 -13.84 -35.91
CA ASP A 194 5.59 -14.73 -36.97
C ASP A 194 6.22 -14.37 -38.32
N GLU A 195 6.30 -13.07 -38.65
CA GLU A 195 6.96 -12.57 -39.86
C GLU A 195 8.45 -12.94 -39.90
N ILE A 196 9.18 -12.74 -38.79
CA ILE A 196 10.59 -13.11 -38.64
C ILE A 196 10.76 -14.62 -38.82
N ASN A 197 9.92 -15.42 -38.17
CA ASN A 197 9.96 -16.87 -38.30
C ASN A 197 9.77 -17.31 -39.76
N LYS A 198 8.76 -16.76 -40.44
CA LYS A 198 8.49 -17.07 -41.85
C LYS A 198 9.66 -16.67 -42.75
N LYS A 199 10.13 -15.42 -42.64
CA LYS A 199 11.27 -14.87 -43.40
C LYS A 199 12.52 -15.74 -43.25
N TYR A 200 12.95 -16.02 -42.02
CA TYR A 200 14.18 -16.77 -41.79
C TYR A 200 14.04 -18.25 -42.13
N ASN A 201 12.89 -18.88 -41.91
CA ASN A 201 12.68 -20.27 -42.32
C ASN A 201 12.81 -20.42 -43.85
N GLU A 202 12.26 -19.50 -44.62
CA GLU A 202 12.40 -19.50 -46.08
C GLU A 202 13.87 -19.31 -46.51
N LEU A 203 14.57 -18.32 -45.96
CA LEU A 203 15.98 -18.07 -46.25
C LEU A 203 16.88 -19.27 -45.90
N ILE A 204 16.63 -19.89 -44.74
CA ILE A 204 17.37 -21.07 -44.27
C ILE A 204 17.14 -22.26 -45.20
N GLU A 205 15.90 -22.55 -45.58
CA GLU A 205 15.59 -23.66 -46.49
C GLU A 205 16.16 -23.43 -47.90
N ASN A 206 16.10 -22.20 -48.40
CA ASN A 206 16.73 -21.85 -49.68
C ASN A 206 18.26 -22.03 -49.61
N LYS A 207 18.92 -21.59 -48.53
CA LYS A 207 20.36 -21.76 -48.34
C LYS A 207 20.76 -23.24 -48.19
N LYS A 208 19.94 -24.07 -47.54
CA LYS A 208 20.13 -25.54 -47.51
C LYS A 208 20.04 -26.17 -48.90
N LYS A 209 19.06 -25.75 -49.71
CA LYS A 209 18.93 -26.21 -51.11
C LYS A 209 20.14 -25.79 -51.95
N GLU A 210 20.62 -24.57 -51.77
CA GLU A 210 21.82 -24.05 -52.45
C GLU A 210 23.05 -24.90 -52.12
N ILE A 211 23.30 -25.20 -50.84
CA ILE A 211 24.37 -26.11 -50.40
C ILE A 211 24.23 -27.48 -51.08
N ASN A 212 23.02 -28.06 -51.09
CA ASN A 212 22.80 -29.36 -51.71
C ASN A 212 23.03 -29.33 -53.23
N ASN A 213 22.56 -28.29 -53.92
CA ASN A 213 22.78 -28.13 -55.35
C ASN A 213 24.26 -28.00 -55.68
N GLU A 214 25.03 -27.26 -54.88
CA GLU A 214 26.46 -27.10 -55.08
C GLU A 214 27.20 -28.44 -54.94
N ILE A 215 26.83 -29.25 -53.93
CA ILE A 215 27.35 -30.61 -53.77
C ILE A 215 27.00 -31.49 -54.98
N GLN A 216 25.78 -31.38 -55.52
CA GLN A 216 25.34 -32.17 -56.67
C GLN A 216 26.06 -31.78 -57.97
N LYS A 217 26.32 -30.49 -58.20
CA LYS A 217 27.03 -30.01 -59.42
C LYS A 217 28.41 -30.63 -59.55
N VAL A 218 29.15 -30.70 -58.46
CA VAL A 218 30.54 -31.20 -58.45
C VAL A 218 30.62 -32.72 -58.30
N TYR A 219 29.49 -33.42 -58.13
CA TYR A 219 29.48 -34.86 -57.85
C TYR A 219 30.15 -35.70 -58.95
N SER A 220 29.80 -35.45 -60.22
CA SER A 220 30.35 -36.18 -61.37
C SER A 220 31.84 -35.89 -61.56
N GLU A 221 32.27 -34.65 -61.34
CA GLU A 221 33.67 -34.24 -61.38
C GLU A 221 34.50 -34.92 -60.29
N ILE A 222 34.02 -34.89 -59.04
CA ILE A 222 34.63 -35.59 -57.91
C ILE A 222 34.72 -37.09 -58.18
N TYR A 223 33.65 -37.70 -58.69
CA TYR A 223 33.63 -39.13 -59.01
C TYR A 223 34.69 -39.48 -60.07
N ASN A 224 34.76 -38.70 -61.16
CA ASN A 224 35.73 -38.91 -62.23
C ASN A 224 37.18 -38.69 -61.77
N GLU A 225 37.46 -37.60 -61.04
CA GLU A 225 38.79 -37.36 -60.46
C GLU A 225 39.21 -38.50 -59.52
N THR A 226 38.30 -38.91 -58.63
CA THR A 226 38.55 -40.01 -57.68
C THR A 226 38.83 -41.31 -58.42
N ASN A 227 38.01 -41.66 -59.42
CA ASN A 227 38.18 -42.87 -60.21
C ASN A 227 39.51 -42.87 -60.98
N ASN A 228 39.88 -41.73 -61.59
CA ASN A 228 41.14 -41.60 -62.34
C ASN A 228 42.37 -41.74 -61.42
N GLU A 229 42.39 -41.03 -60.30
CA GLU A 229 43.50 -41.09 -59.33
C GLU A 229 43.65 -42.49 -58.72
N ILE A 230 42.54 -43.13 -58.34
CA ILE A 230 42.57 -44.50 -57.81
C ILE A 230 43.07 -45.47 -58.88
N ASN A 231 42.50 -45.45 -60.08
CA ASN A 231 42.86 -46.37 -61.16
C ASN A 231 44.34 -46.26 -61.55
N SER A 232 44.92 -45.06 -61.52
CA SER A 232 46.36 -44.86 -61.76
C SER A 232 47.27 -45.59 -60.74
N ARG A 233 46.73 -45.92 -59.56
CA ARG A 233 47.44 -46.53 -58.43
C ARG A 233 47.06 -47.99 -58.18
N VAL A 234 46.00 -48.52 -58.82
CA VAL A 234 45.47 -49.89 -58.60
C VAL A 234 46.53 -50.96 -58.80
N SER A 235 47.30 -50.91 -59.89
CA SER A 235 48.34 -51.91 -60.16
C SER A 235 49.45 -51.90 -59.09
N ARG A 236 49.87 -50.71 -58.65
CA ARG A 236 50.86 -50.57 -57.56
C ARG A 236 50.29 -51.05 -56.22
N LEU A 237 49.00 -50.82 -55.96
CA LEU A 237 48.31 -51.35 -54.78
C LEU A 237 48.26 -52.86 -54.77
N ALA A 238 47.84 -53.48 -55.88
CA ALA A 238 47.82 -54.94 -56.00
C ALA A 238 49.21 -55.53 -55.79
N ASP A 239 50.22 -55.02 -56.50
CA ASP A 239 51.60 -55.52 -56.43
C ASP A 239 52.22 -55.33 -55.03
N THR A 240 52.13 -54.15 -54.43
CA THR A 240 52.68 -53.86 -53.09
C THR A 240 51.99 -54.71 -52.02
N THR A 241 50.67 -54.89 -52.14
CA THR A 241 49.90 -55.75 -51.22
C THR A 241 50.32 -57.21 -51.37
N THR A 242 50.41 -57.73 -52.60
CA THR A 242 50.84 -59.10 -52.86
C THR A 242 52.26 -59.34 -52.36
N ARG A 243 53.18 -58.40 -52.61
CA ARG A 243 54.55 -58.47 -52.07
C ARG A 243 54.54 -58.49 -50.55
N HIS A 244 53.81 -57.60 -49.89
CA HIS A 244 53.71 -57.58 -48.44
C HIS A 244 53.11 -58.89 -47.87
N VAL A 245 52.06 -59.44 -48.48
CA VAL A 245 51.46 -60.73 -48.08
C VAL A 245 52.47 -61.87 -48.21
N ILE A 246 53.17 -61.95 -49.34
CA ILE A 246 54.21 -62.97 -49.55
C ILE A 246 55.34 -62.81 -48.53
N THR A 247 55.82 -61.58 -48.29
CA THR A 247 56.89 -61.30 -47.31
C THR A 247 56.44 -61.61 -45.88
N SER A 248 55.19 -61.32 -45.53
CA SER A 248 54.61 -61.66 -44.23
C SER A 248 54.56 -63.16 -44.01
N LEU A 249 54.07 -63.92 -45.00
CA LEU A 249 54.05 -65.39 -44.94
C LEU A 249 55.47 -65.97 -44.83
N LYS A 250 56.44 -65.39 -45.56
CA LYS A 250 57.85 -65.78 -45.47
C LYS A 250 58.48 -65.44 -44.11
N TYR A 251 58.12 -64.32 -43.49
CA TYR A 251 58.64 -63.91 -42.19
C TYR A 251 58.13 -64.83 -41.08
N GLU A 252 56.83 -65.12 -41.06
CA GLU A 252 56.23 -66.10 -40.14
C GLU A 252 56.82 -67.51 -40.32
N GLY A 253 57.15 -67.87 -41.56
CA GLY A 253 57.85 -69.11 -41.89
C GLY A 253 59.36 -69.12 -41.58
N GLY A 254 59.93 -68.02 -41.07
CA GLY A 254 61.36 -67.89 -40.74
C GLY A 254 62.31 -67.74 -41.93
N ILE A 255 61.79 -67.46 -43.13
CA ILE A 255 62.57 -67.39 -44.39
C ILE A 255 63.20 -66.00 -44.60
N VAL A 256 62.53 -64.93 -44.17
CA VAL A 256 63.04 -63.54 -44.26
C VAL A 256 63.17 -62.93 -42.87
N GLY A 257 64.11 -61.99 -42.71
CA GLY A 257 64.37 -61.31 -41.43
C GLY A 257 63.39 -60.17 -41.13
N LYS A 258 63.42 -59.68 -39.88
CA LYS A 258 62.55 -58.60 -39.40
C LYS A 258 62.64 -57.33 -40.24
N ASP A 259 63.85 -56.96 -40.68
CA ASP A 259 64.07 -55.73 -41.44
C ASP A 259 63.36 -55.77 -42.80
N GLU A 260 63.35 -56.92 -43.48
CA GLU A 260 62.68 -57.09 -44.78
C GLU A 260 61.16 -57.07 -44.64
N PHE A 261 60.63 -57.67 -43.55
CA PHE A 261 59.22 -57.57 -43.19
C PHE A 261 58.80 -56.13 -42.92
N GLU A 262 59.51 -55.41 -42.03
CA GLU A 262 59.21 -54.02 -41.67
C GLU A 262 59.34 -53.09 -42.89
N ASN A 263 60.29 -53.32 -43.80
CA ASN A 263 60.38 -52.55 -45.04
C ASN A 263 59.13 -52.75 -45.92
N SER A 264 58.69 -54.00 -46.14
CA SER A 264 57.48 -54.27 -46.92
C SER A 264 56.22 -53.69 -46.28
N LYS A 265 56.15 -53.70 -44.94
CA LYS A 265 55.07 -53.10 -44.18
C LYS A 265 55.05 -51.58 -44.32
N ASN A 266 56.21 -50.93 -44.18
CA ASN A 266 56.36 -49.49 -44.37
C ASN A 266 55.99 -49.06 -45.79
N GLU A 267 56.36 -49.83 -46.81
CA GLU A 267 55.95 -49.59 -48.20
C GLU A 267 54.44 -49.68 -48.39
N PHE A 268 53.80 -50.69 -47.78
CA PHE A 268 52.35 -50.86 -47.81
C PHE A 268 51.62 -49.71 -47.07
N GLU A 269 52.07 -49.37 -45.86
CA GLU A 269 51.52 -48.26 -45.07
C GLU A 269 51.70 -46.91 -45.78
N SER A 270 52.85 -46.69 -46.43
CA SER A 270 53.12 -45.51 -47.25
C SER A 270 52.09 -45.37 -48.38
N LEU A 271 51.81 -46.46 -49.10
CA LEU A 271 50.82 -46.46 -50.18
C LEU A 271 49.40 -46.20 -49.67
N LEU A 272 49.02 -46.75 -48.51
CA LEU A 272 47.73 -46.43 -47.88
C LEU A 272 47.63 -44.96 -47.49
N ASN A 273 48.72 -44.36 -47.01
CA ASN A 273 48.78 -42.93 -46.72
C ASN A 273 48.69 -42.07 -47.99
N GLU A 274 49.30 -42.49 -49.10
CA GLU A 274 49.14 -41.82 -50.40
C GLU A 274 47.66 -41.80 -50.83
N LEU A 275 46.92 -42.91 -50.68
CA LEU A 275 45.48 -42.95 -51.00
C LEU A 275 44.64 -42.05 -50.08
N ARG A 276 45.00 -41.93 -48.80
CA ARG A 276 44.38 -40.96 -47.88
C ARG A 276 44.64 -39.52 -48.31
N GLN A 277 45.86 -39.21 -48.76
CA GLN A 277 46.20 -37.89 -49.27
C GLN A 277 45.45 -37.54 -50.55
N VAL A 278 45.20 -38.51 -51.44
CA VAL A 278 44.35 -38.31 -52.63
C VAL A 278 42.94 -37.89 -52.22
N ARG A 279 42.31 -38.61 -51.27
CA ARG A 279 40.99 -38.24 -50.72
C ARG A 279 41.00 -36.81 -50.17
N ASP A 280 41.98 -36.47 -49.33
CA ASP A 280 42.04 -35.16 -48.67
C ASP A 280 42.31 -34.03 -49.66
N SER A 281 43.12 -34.28 -50.68
CA SER A 281 43.39 -33.33 -51.77
C SER A 281 42.13 -33.05 -52.59
N ILE A 282 41.44 -34.10 -53.05
CA ILE A 282 40.19 -33.96 -53.83
C ILE A 282 39.15 -33.26 -52.97
N ALA A 283 38.90 -33.72 -51.74
CA ALA A 283 37.94 -33.08 -50.83
C ALA A 283 38.29 -31.61 -50.56
N GLY A 284 39.57 -31.30 -50.34
CA GLY A 284 40.05 -29.95 -50.04
C GLY A 284 39.74 -28.92 -51.14
N LYS A 285 39.74 -29.32 -52.42
CA LYS A 285 39.41 -28.45 -53.55
C LYS A 285 37.96 -27.93 -53.48
N TYR A 286 37.02 -28.80 -53.10
CA TYR A 286 35.58 -28.51 -53.12
C TYR A 286 35.03 -28.04 -51.76
N LEU A 287 35.76 -28.28 -50.67
CA LEU A 287 35.33 -27.98 -49.30
C LEU A 287 35.15 -26.48 -49.03
N LYS A 288 35.96 -25.62 -49.67
CA LYS A 288 36.00 -24.19 -49.37
C LYS A 288 34.66 -23.51 -49.62
N GLU A 289 34.02 -23.84 -50.73
CA GLU A 289 32.74 -23.24 -51.13
C GLU A 289 31.61 -23.70 -50.21
N VAL A 290 31.52 -25.01 -49.95
CA VAL A 290 30.54 -25.56 -49.00
C VAL A 290 30.72 -24.98 -47.60
N LYS A 291 31.96 -24.74 -47.15
CA LYS A 291 32.25 -24.08 -45.87
C LYS A 291 31.78 -22.62 -45.84
N ASN A 292 31.90 -21.89 -46.95
CA ASN A 292 31.42 -20.51 -47.02
C ASN A 292 29.88 -20.47 -46.93
N LEU A 293 29.19 -21.27 -47.73
CA LEU A 293 27.73 -21.40 -47.67
C LEU A 293 27.23 -21.86 -46.30
N ARG A 294 27.98 -22.73 -45.62
CA ARG A 294 27.67 -23.15 -44.25
C ARG A 294 27.76 -21.99 -43.26
N LYS A 295 28.78 -21.14 -43.35
CA LYS A 295 28.90 -19.95 -42.48
C LYS A 295 27.74 -18.98 -42.68
N GLU A 296 27.29 -18.79 -43.91
CA GLU A 296 26.11 -17.98 -44.21
C GLU A 296 24.85 -18.58 -43.59
N LEU A 297 24.67 -19.91 -43.68
CA LEU A 297 23.57 -20.61 -43.03
C LEU A 297 23.59 -20.42 -41.49
N ASP A 298 24.75 -20.57 -40.87
CA ASP A 298 24.91 -20.37 -39.43
C ASP A 298 24.63 -18.89 -39.04
N SER A 299 25.01 -17.93 -39.89
CA SER A 299 24.66 -16.51 -39.71
C SER A 299 23.15 -16.27 -39.79
N LEU A 300 22.43 -16.93 -40.71
CA LEU A 300 20.97 -16.84 -40.77
C LEU A 300 20.30 -17.34 -39.49
N TYR A 301 20.76 -18.48 -38.94
CA TYR A 301 20.28 -18.98 -37.64
C TYR A 301 20.57 -18.00 -36.50
N SER A 302 21.79 -17.45 -36.45
CA SER A 302 22.18 -16.48 -35.43
C SER A 302 21.34 -15.20 -35.49
N ASN A 303 21.15 -14.65 -36.69
CA ASN A 303 20.34 -13.44 -36.90
C ASN A 303 18.87 -13.67 -36.51
N LYS A 304 18.29 -14.82 -36.90
CA LYS A 304 16.92 -15.21 -36.49
C LYS A 304 16.78 -15.20 -34.97
N ASN A 305 17.70 -15.86 -34.26
CA ASN A 305 17.65 -15.97 -32.80
C ASN A 305 17.81 -14.60 -32.14
N SER A 306 18.72 -13.77 -32.63
CA SER A 306 18.95 -12.41 -32.10
C SER A 306 17.73 -11.50 -32.26
N GLU A 307 17.09 -11.49 -33.43
CA GLU A 307 15.88 -10.68 -33.65
C GLU A 307 14.72 -11.14 -32.75
N ILE A 308 14.51 -12.46 -32.61
CA ILE A 308 13.48 -13.02 -31.71
C ILE A 308 13.78 -12.65 -30.24
N GLU A 309 15.04 -12.75 -29.81
CA GLU A 309 15.44 -12.42 -28.45
C GLU A 309 15.19 -10.93 -28.12
N ASN A 310 15.49 -10.03 -29.07
CA ASN A 310 15.26 -8.60 -28.92
C ASN A 310 13.76 -8.27 -28.75
N ILE A 311 12.87 -8.92 -29.50
CA ILE A 311 11.42 -8.73 -29.34
C ILE A 311 10.95 -9.30 -28.00
N ASN A 312 11.39 -10.51 -27.64
CA ASN A 312 11.02 -11.12 -26.36
C ASN A 312 11.48 -10.28 -25.16
N LYS A 313 12.67 -9.67 -25.23
CA LYS A 313 13.13 -8.70 -24.25
C LYS A 313 12.19 -7.49 -24.15
N SER A 314 11.82 -6.91 -25.28
CA SER A 314 10.90 -5.77 -25.34
C SER A 314 9.53 -6.11 -24.71
N ILE A 315 9.02 -7.32 -24.92
CA ILE A 315 7.79 -7.81 -24.28
C ILE A 315 7.94 -7.89 -22.75
N ARG A 316 9.05 -8.47 -22.25
CA ARG A 316 9.31 -8.56 -20.80
C ARG A 316 9.43 -7.18 -20.17
N ASP A 317 10.11 -6.25 -20.84
CA ASP A 317 10.28 -4.88 -20.37
C ASP A 317 8.93 -4.16 -20.26
N LEU A 318 8.02 -4.35 -21.23
CA LEU A 318 6.64 -3.82 -21.17
C LEU A 318 5.88 -4.36 -19.96
N ASP A 319 5.97 -5.67 -19.70
CA ASP A 319 5.30 -6.31 -18.57
C ASP A 319 5.85 -5.78 -17.23
N SER A 320 7.19 -5.65 -17.10
CA SER A 320 7.82 -5.11 -15.89
C SER A 320 7.41 -3.66 -15.63
N LEU A 321 7.53 -2.79 -16.64
CA LEU A 321 7.19 -1.37 -16.51
C LEU A 321 5.71 -1.15 -16.13
N THR A 322 4.83 -1.94 -16.74
CA THR A 322 3.40 -1.85 -16.46
C THR A 322 3.06 -2.34 -15.06
N ASN A 323 3.71 -3.42 -14.60
CA ASN A 323 3.51 -3.92 -13.23
C ASN A 323 4.03 -2.93 -12.18
N ASP A 324 5.19 -2.31 -12.41
CA ASP A 324 5.73 -1.28 -11.52
C ASP A 324 4.79 -0.06 -11.43
N PHE A 325 4.24 0.35 -12.57
CA PHE A 325 3.24 1.42 -12.62
C PHE A 325 1.96 1.05 -11.86
N LYS A 326 1.43 -0.16 -12.07
CA LYS A 326 0.25 -0.67 -11.34
C LYS A 326 0.47 -0.72 -9.83
N ASN A 327 1.64 -1.17 -9.39
CA ASN A 327 1.98 -1.22 -7.97
C ASN A 327 2.00 0.18 -7.33
N LYS A 328 2.53 1.19 -8.04
CA LYS A 328 2.50 2.58 -7.57
C LYS A 328 1.07 3.12 -7.52
N ALA A 329 0.27 2.86 -8.55
CA ALA A 329 -1.13 3.28 -8.57
C ALA A 329 -1.97 2.65 -7.46
N ASN A 330 -1.74 1.36 -7.14
CA ASN A 330 -2.44 0.70 -6.05
C ASN A 330 -2.17 1.36 -4.69
N LYS A 331 -0.92 1.79 -4.42
CA LYS A 331 -0.60 2.54 -3.20
C LYS A 331 -1.36 3.87 -3.12
N ILE A 332 -1.43 4.61 -4.22
CA ILE A 332 -2.20 5.85 -4.30
C ILE A 332 -3.70 5.57 -4.06
N LYS A 333 -4.23 4.49 -4.63
CA LYS A 333 -5.61 4.06 -4.38
C LYS A 333 -5.85 3.77 -2.89
N GLU A 334 -4.95 3.04 -2.23
CA GLU A 334 -5.03 2.75 -0.79
C GLU A 334 -5.02 4.04 0.05
N ASP A 335 -4.18 5.03 -0.30
CA ASP A 335 -4.13 6.33 0.37
C ASP A 335 -5.47 7.08 0.25
N ILE A 336 -6.09 7.05 -0.94
CA ILE A 336 -7.40 7.68 -1.17
C ILE A 336 -8.51 6.92 -0.42
N GLU A 337 -8.48 5.59 -0.39
CA GLU A 337 -9.43 4.77 0.37
C GLU A 337 -9.33 5.02 1.88
N ASN A 338 -8.11 5.21 2.41
CA ASN A 338 -7.90 5.58 3.80
C ASN A 338 -8.44 6.97 4.12
N PHE A 339 -8.32 7.93 3.19
CA PHE A 339 -8.97 9.23 3.32
C PHE A 339 -10.50 9.10 3.33
N ILE A 340 -11.09 8.25 2.48
CA ILE A 340 -12.54 7.98 2.50
C ILE A 340 -12.96 7.42 3.86
N LYS A 341 -12.24 6.44 4.41
CA LYS A 341 -12.52 5.88 5.75
C LYS A 341 -12.44 6.94 6.85
N TYR A 342 -11.49 7.87 6.74
CA TYR A 342 -11.39 9.00 7.67
C TYR A 342 -12.59 9.94 7.57
N ILE A 343 -13.08 10.25 6.37
CA ILE A 343 -14.32 11.02 6.17
C ILE A 343 -15.53 10.27 6.74
N GLU A 344 -15.61 8.96 6.53
CA GLU A 344 -16.69 8.12 7.06
C GLU A 344 -16.68 8.04 8.60
N SER A 345 -15.52 8.20 9.26
CA SER A 345 -15.43 8.12 10.72
C SER A 345 -16.17 9.25 11.44
N PHE A 346 -16.46 10.37 10.76
CA PHE A 346 -17.29 11.45 11.30
C PHE A 346 -18.76 11.03 11.47
N TYR A 347 -19.21 10.02 10.73
CA TYR A 347 -20.57 9.51 10.80
C TYR A 347 -20.65 8.33 11.79
N ASN A 348 -21.27 8.58 12.93
CA ASN A 348 -21.52 7.56 13.95
C ASN A 348 -22.69 6.70 13.50
N THR A 349 -22.44 5.51 12.96
CA THR A 349 -23.47 4.62 12.36
C THR A 349 -24.15 3.67 13.35
N LYS A 350 -23.58 3.52 14.55
CA LYS A 350 -24.03 2.54 15.55
C LYS A 350 -24.89 3.13 16.68
N LEU A 351 -25.25 4.41 16.60
CA LEU A 351 -26.05 5.05 17.65
C LEU A 351 -27.51 4.58 17.54
N ASP A 352 -28.05 4.13 18.66
CA ASP A 352 -29.47 3.78 18.79
C ASP A 352 -30.31 5.04 19.02
N LEU A 353 -30.49 5.85 17.97
CA LEU A 353 -31.28 7.08 17.99
C LEU A 353 -32.23 7.08 16.78
N THR A 354 -33.42 7.64 16.95
CA THR A 354 -34.41 7.75 15.87
C THR A 354 -34.54 9.18 15.34
N GLU A 355 -34.22 10.17 16.17
CA GLU A 355 -34.32 11.60 15.89
C GLU A 355 -33.07 12.38 16.34
N ASP A 356 -32.99 13.64 15.92
CA ASP A 356 -31.97 14.58 16.37
C ASP A 356 -32.02 14.74 17.89
N THR A 357 -30.84 14.76 18.50
CA THR A 357 -30.68 14.75 19.95
C THR A 357 -29.66 15.79 20.38
N THR A 358 -29.98 16.60 21.39
CA THR A 358 -29.02 17.45 22.09
C THR A 358 -28.47 16.71 23.30
N LEU A 359 -27.15 16.68 23.44
CA LEU A 359 -26.45 16.14 24.59
C LEU A 359 -25.72 17.27 25.31
N ILE A 360 -26.08 17.54 26.56
CA ILE A 360 -25.40 18.52 27.41
C ILE A 360 -24.33 17.80 28.21
N VAL A 361 -23.06 18.13 27.94
CA VAL A 361 -21.90 17.55 28.62
C VAL A 361 -21.42 18.50 29.72
N PRO A 362 -21.47 18.15 31.01
CA PRO A 362 -21.08 19.04 32.08
C PRO A 362 -19.56 19.03 32.29
N PHE A 363 -19.04 20.17 32.70
CA PHE A 363 -17.67 20.35 33.16
C PHE A 363 -17.69 21.16 34.45
N LEU A 364 -16.87 20.77 35.43
CA LEU A 364 -16.58 21.64 36.57
C LEU A 364 -15.39 22.52 36.20
N ILE A 365 -15.54 23.83 36.37
CA ILE A 365 -14.47 24.81 36.17
C ILE A 365 -14.21 25.51 37.50
N ALA A 366 -12.96 25.61 37.90
CA ALA A 366 -12.55 26.34 39.10
C ALA A 366 -11.48 27.38 38.75
N LYS A 367 -11.73 28.64 39.12
CA LYS A 367 -10.75 29.72 39.08
C LYS A 367 -10.09 29.86 40.43
N THR A 368 -8.76 29.86 40.46
CA THR A 368 -7.98 29.93 41.70
C THR A 368 -7.52 31.35 42.01
N ASN A 369 -7.09 31.57 43.26
CA ASN A 369 -6.50 32.83 43.71
C ASN A 369 -5.12 33.13 43.09
N THR A 370 -4.49 32.13 42.48
CA THR A 370 -3.25 32.27 41.68
C THR A 370 -3.52 32.66 40.22
N GLY A 371 -4.80 32.74 39.81
CA GLY A 371 -5.20 33.04 38.43
C GLY A 371 -5.26 31.83 37.51
N ASN A 372 -5.05 30.62 38.02
CA ASN A 372 -5.19 29.39 37.26
C ASN A 372 -6.69 29.05 37.05
N THR A 373 -6.99 28.44 35.90
CA THR A 373 -8.31 27.87 35.63
C THR A 373 -8.18 26.37 35.43
N LEU A 374 -8.81 25.61 36.31
CA LEU A 374 -8.82 24.16 36.31
C LEU A 374 -10.16 23.67 35.76
N VAL A 375 -10.14 22.62 34.94
CA VAL A 375 -11.33 22.03 34.32
C VAL A 375 -11.35 20.53 34.63
N VAL A 376 -12.48 20.04 35.11
CA VAL A 376 -12.73 18.62 35.36
C VAL A 376 -13.84 18.15 34.42
N GLU A 377 -13.49 17.19 33.58
CA GLU A 377 -14.39 16.50 32.65
C GLU A 377 -15.32 15.53 33.42
N PRO A 378 -16.39 14.98 32.82
CA PRO A 378 -17.19 13.94 33.44
C PRO A 378 -16.35 12.75 33.95
N GLN A 379 -16.67 12.26 35.15
CA GLN A 379 -15.87 11.28 35.88
C GLN A 379 -16.57 9.91 36.02
N LEU A 380 -15.77 8.85 36.04
CA LEU A 380 -16.15 7.49 36.43
C LEU A 380 -15.64 7.23 37.86
N TYR A 381 -16.55 7.28 38.83
CA TYR A 381 -16.26 7.08 40.25
C TYR A 381 -16.03 5.59 40.57
N LYS A 382 -14.96 5.28 41.32
CA LYS A 382 -14.57 3.90 41.62
C LYS A 382 -15.34 3.25 42.78
N GLY A 383 -16.25 3.99 43.44
CA GLY A 383 -17.05 3.47 44.55
C GLY A 383 -16.22 3.29 45.82
N LYS A 384 -16.54 2.30 46.66
CA LYS A 384 -15.85 2.08 47.95
C LYS A 384 -14.36 1.79 47.78
N ALA A 385 -13.53 2.39 48.64
CA ALA A 385 -12.10 2.15 48.71
C ALA A 385 -11.78 0.68 49.01
N LYS A 386 -11.27 -0.07 48.03
CA LYS A 386 -10.85 -1.47 48.23
C LYS A 386 -9.41 -1.53 48.73
N GLY A 387 -9.20 -1.90 50.01
CA GLY A 387 -7.91 -2.35 50.54
C GLY A 387 -6.80 -1.30 50.58
N ILE A 388 -7.05 -0.13 51.19
CA ILE A 388 -6.13 1.03 51.20
C ILE A 388 -5.50 1.28 52.57
N LEU A 389 -5.01 0.24 53.25
CA LEU A 389 -4.16 0.41 54.43
C LEU A 389 -2.71 0.60 53.98
N GLY A 390 -2.19 1.83 54.11
CA GLY A 390 -0.75 2.15 53.97
C GLY A 390 -0.28 2.69 52.62
N LYS A 391 -1.17 2.98 51.64
CA LYS A 391 -0.78 3.59 50.35
C LYS A 391 -0.97 5.11 50.34
N VAL A 392 -0.09 5.81 49.63
CA VAL A 392 -0.25 7.23 49.30
C VAL A 392 -1.41 7.36 48.32
N PHE A 393 -2.50 7.98 48.74
CA PHE A 393 -3.68 8.25 47.90
C PHE A 393 -3.33 9.15 46.72
N LYS A 394 -3.66 8.71 45.50
CA LYS A 394 -3.67 9.55 44.30
C LYS A 394 -5.11 9.92 43.95
N LYS A 395 -5.33 11.12 43.39
CA LYS A 395 -6.66 11.57 42.94
C LYS A 395 -7.30 10.59 41.94
N SER A 396 -6.48 10.04 41.04
CA SER A 396 -6.86 8.97 40.09
C SER A 396 -7.35 7.67 40.73
N ASP A 397 -7.16 7.49 42.04
CA ASP A 397 -7.71 6.33 42.75
C ASP A 397 -9.20 6.53 43.06
N LEU A 398 -9.66 7.77 43.23
CA LEU A 398 -11.07 8.12 43.50
C LEU A 398 -11.94 7.94 42.26
N SER A 399 -11.52 8.53 41.14
CA SER A 399 -12.19 8.44 39.85
C SER A 399 -11.23 8.61 38.67
N GLU A 400 -11.73 8.37 37.47
CA GLU A 400 -11.02 8.62 36.21
C GLU A 400 -11.95 9.33 35.21
N THR A 401 -11.40 9.97 34.20
CA THR A 401 -12.19 10.64 33.15
C THR A 401 -13.04 9.63 32.37
N LEU A 402 -14.34 9.91 32.22
CA LEU A 402 -15.30 9.03 31.55
C LEU A 402 -14.98 8.86 30.04
N LEU A 403 -14.58 9.95 29.41
CA LEU A 403 -14.15 10.05 28.01
C LEU A 403 -13.11 11.17 27.93
N ASN A 404 -12.14 11.08 27.01
CA ASN A 404 -11.19 12.16 26.77
C ASN A 404 -11.88 13.32 26.03
N LEU A 405 -12.09 14.43 26.74
CA LEU A 405 -12.77 15.62 26.24
C LEU A 405 -11.84 16.85 26.20
N GLN A 406 -10.54 16.60 26.02
CA GLN A 406 -9.52 17.64 26.07
C GLN A 406 -9.77 18.80 25.08
N ILE A 407 -10.38 18.51 23.92
CA ILE A 407 -10.74 19.51 22.89
C ILE A 407 -11.60 20.66 23.44
N PHE A 408 -12.41 20.39 24.48
CA PHE A 408 -13.27 21.39 25.11
C PHE A 408 -12.54 22.16 26.22
N THR A 409 -11.64 21.48 26.95
CA THR A 409 -10.98 22.03 28.15
C THR A 409 -10.18 23.31 27.86
N GLU A 410 -9.52 23.39 26.71
CA GLU A 410 -8.72 24.56 26.33
C GLU A 410 -9.58 25.83 26.20
N TYR A 411 -10.77 25.72 25.60
CA TYR A 411 -11.70 26.85 25.55
C TYR A 411 -12.26 27.18 26.94
N LEU A 412 -12.64 26.17 27.72
CA LEU A 412 -13.20 26.35 29.07
C LEU A 412 -12.23 27.04 30.04
N LYS A 413 -10.91 26.94 29.82
CA LYS A 413 -9.92 27.69 30.62
C LYS A 413 -9.97 29.21 30.37
N THR A 414 -10.55 29.65 29.25
CA THR A 414 -10.55 31.07 28.85
C THR A 414 -11.79 31.85 29.25
N ILE A 415 -12.87 31.16 29.65
CA ILE A 415 -14.15 31.81 29.92
C ILE A 415 -14.19 32.40 31.33
N ASP A 416 -14.98 33.46 31.50
CA ASP A 416 -15.35 33.93 32.84
C ASP A 416 -16.54 33.16 33.38
N ILE A 417 -16.52 32.94 34.71
CA ILE A 417 -17.51 32.10 35.37
C ILE A 417 -18.11 32.81 36.59
N ILE A 418 -19.39 32.56 36.81
CA ILE A 418 -20.12 32.91 38.02
C ILE A 418 -20.16 31.65 38.89
N ASP A 419 -20.08 31.82 40.21
CA ASP A 419 -20.11 30.68 41.11
C ASP A 419 -21.53 30.10 41.25
N ASN A 420 -21.72 28.86 40.81
CA ASN A 420 -22.94 28.08 41.07
C ASN A 420 -22.69 26.82 41.90
N VAL A 421 -21.48 26.65 42.42
CA VAL A 421 -21.13 25.51 43.29
C VAL A 421 -21.38 25.85 44.75
N LYS A 422 -21.06 27.08 45.16
CA LYS A 422 -21.17 27.54 46.55
C LYS A 422 -22.58 27.52 47.10
N MET A 423 -23.60 27.66 46.24
CA MET A 423 -25.01 27.56 46.64
C MET A 423 -25.42 26.15 47.12
N HIS A 424 -24.61 25.13 46.83
CA HIS A 424 -24.82 23.75 47.23
C HIS A 424 -23.96 23.32 48.43
N SER A 425 -23.34 24.27 49.15
CA SER A 425 -22.33 23.99 50.19
C SER A 425 -22.77 22.96 51.23
N ILE A 426 -23.99 23.06 51.76
CA ILE A 426 -24.51 22.15 52.79
C ILE A 426 -24.57 20.71 52.25
N GLN A 427 -25.14 20.53 51.06
CA GLN A 427 -25.31 19.20 50.48
C GLN A 427 -23.98 18.60 50.01
N VAL A 428 -23.08 19.44 49.49
CA VAL A 428 -21.72 19.02 49.09
C VAL A 428 -20.90 18.60 50.32
N ASN A 429 -21.02 19.30 51.45
CA ASN A 429 -20.36 18.92 52.71
C ASN A 429 -20.85 17.55 53.20
N ASN A 430 -22.14 17.26 53.09
CA ASN A 430 -22.67 15.94 53.42
C ASN A 430 -22.13 14.86 52.46
N ALA A 431 -21.99 15.17 51.18
CA ALA A 431 -21.40 14.25 50.22
C ALA A 431 -19.91 13.99 50.47
N PHE A 432 -19.14 14.99 50.94
CA PHE A 432 -17.75 14.77 51.35
C PHE A 432 -17.64 13.77 52.51
N LYS A 433 -18.57 13.83 53.47
CA LYS A 433 -18.65 12.86 54.58
C LYS A 433 -18.97 11.46 54.07
N GLU A 434 -19.93 11.34 53.15
CA GLU A 434 -20.27 10.06 52.53
C GLU A 434 -19.05 9.44 51.80
N ILE A 435 -18.31 10.24 51.03
CA ILE A 435 -17.09 9.79 50.33
C ILE A 435 -16.00 9.37 51.35
N LYS A 436 -15.90 10.07 52.48
CA LYS A 436 -15.00 9.70 53.59
C LYS A 436 -15.41 8.37 54.23
N ASP A 437 -16.70 8.16 54.45
CA ASP A 437 -17.27 6.91 54.99
C ASP A 437 -17.09 5.73 54.02
N GLU A 438 -16.99 6.01 52.72
CA GLU A 438 -16.61 5.04 51.68
C GLU A 438 -15.11 4.69 51.69
N GLY A 439 -14.33 5.31 52.58
CA GLY A 439 -12.91 5.02 52.84
C GLY A 439 -11.93 5.88 52.06
N TRP A 440 -12.39 6.94 51.40
CA TRP A 440 -11.53 7.86 50.67
C TRP A 440 -11.02 9.01 51.54
N LYS A 441 -9.83 9.50 51.22
CA LYS A 441 -9.36 10.78 51.77
C LYS A 441 -10.24 11.91 51.20
N SER A 442 -10.97 12.57 52.08
CA SER A 442 -11.87 13.68 51.79
C SER A 442 -11.63 14.81 52.79
N ILE A 443 -12.29 15.96 52.58
CA ILE A 443 -12.30 17.13 53.47
C ILE A 443 -13.63 17.20 54.23
N ASP A 444 -13.72 18.07 55.25
CA ASP A 444 -14.91 18.15 56.10
C ASP A 444 -15.85 19.30 55.65
N SER A 445 -15.32 20.34 55.00
CA SER A 445 -16.09 21.48 54.50
C SER A 445 -15.61 22.00 53.13
N LEU A 446 -16.55 22.34 52.26
CA LEU A 446 -16.32 23.05 50.99
C LEU A 446 -15.50 24.33 51.18
N GLU A 447 -15.63 25.01 52.32
CA GLU A 447 -14.85 26.21 52.65
C GLU A 447 -13.35 25.93 52.68
N GLU A 448 -12.91 24.69 52.90
CA GLU A 448 -11.50 24.34 52.82
C GLU A 448 -10.94 24.42 51.38
N PHE A 449 -11.80 24.37 50.35
CA PHE A 449 -11.39 24.63 48.97
C PHE A 449 -11.39 26.12 48.62
N TYR A 450 -12.20 26.94 49.29
CA TYR A 450 -12.39 28.34 48.93
C TYR A 450 -11.46 29.28 49.68
N ASP A 451 -11.20 30.45 49.09
CA ASP A 451 -10.57 31.60 49.75
C ASP A 451 -11.64 32.49 50.43
#